data_AF-A0A9P0ELT1-F1
#
_entry.id   AF-A0A9P0ELT1-F1
#
_cell.length_a   1.000
_cell.length_b   1.000
_cell.length_c   1.000
_cell.angle_alpha   90.00
_cell.angle_beta   90.00
_cell.angle_gamma   90.00
#
_symmetry.space_group_name_H-M   'P 1'
#
loop_
_entity.id
_entity.type
_entity.pdbx_description
1 polymer ?
#
loop_
_entity_poly.entity_id
_entity_poly.type
_entity_poly.pdbx_seq_one_letter_code
_entity_poly.pdbx_strand_id
1 'polypeptide(L)'
;MSSVETLFPHLRKDPSDLPEGEDPFTITTRNGYLPFNLPLRTLPSAFDALTDILHQMPILKEDGNAGLLATFELGPLIDNGALPDLTHEIDNLLIPGTNKRDIAAVTAAFRDYSFVASSYLLEPCWETYSANKDNGYGLGRPVLPICIAGPLAKCAEILDIPPFMSYAASYALYNYYLVHPEQGHKDYENLRLVRAFEKGLDPKSSEAGFILTHIHMVAETGGLIEGAVNLLSAIDSKPYSIDREMDDISAAKKGLQLILDAMQIIETNMESMWKNSLPKDYMAYRTFIYGITKQSMFPDGVVYEGQFDNKPQFFRGESGANDAIIPLLDHLCEIPMPPNPLTDILVEFREYRPKPHREFLKYVRETSSRLGVRRFMTGSGDMELVIQYLRVLDHIRSFRWRHWMFTREYIIKYTLHPTATGGSPIITWLPNQLDAVMELMEKVTQDSGLSIILEAEAWSEKLPLSEADFIMARNIMSNVVTKKAQLRKEVAKYCQDRNLA
;
A
#
# COMPACT_ATOMS: atom_id res chain seq x y z
N MET A 1 -22.16 -7.75 21.35
CA MET A 1 -21.23 -7.02 20.47
C MET A 1 -21.97 -6.66 19.21
N SER A 2 -21.66 -5.52 18.59
CA SER A 2 -22.21 -5.17 17.29
C SER A 2 -21.67 -6.15 16.24
N SER A 3 -22.53 -6.68 15.38
CA SER A 3 -22.07 -7.57 14.30
C SER A 3 -21.17 -6.80 13.33
N VAL A 4 -20.37 -7.50 12.52
CA VAL A 4 -19.53 -6.85 11.50
C VAL A 4 -20.37 -5.98 10.54
N GLU A 5 -21.60 -6.39 10.25
CA GLU A 5 -22.57 -5.65 9.43
C GLU A 5 -23.07 -4.38 10.12
N THR A 6 -23.02 -4.31 11.46
CA THR A 6 -23.36 -3.09 12.19
C THR A 6 -22.22 -2.06 12.12
N LEU A 7 -20.97 -2.54 12.15
CA LEU A 7 -19.78 -1.68 12.07
C LEU A 7 -19.47 -1.25 10.62
N PHE A 8 -19.75 -2.15 9.65
CA PHE A 8 -19.50 -1.95 8.22
C PHE A 8 -20.78 -2.25 7.42
N PRO A 9 -21.78 -1.35 7.45
CA PRO A 9 -23.10 -1.59 6.85
C PRO A 9 -23.10 -1.73 5.33
N HIS A 10 -22.01 -1.33 4.66
CA HIS A 10 -21.83 -1.44 3.21
C HIS A 10 -21.00 -2.66 2.79
N LEU A 11 -20.47 -3.43 3.74
CA LEU A 11 -19.47 -4.48 3.49
C LEU A 11 -19.87 -5.45 2.37
N ARG A 12 -21.14 -5.89 2.32
CA ARG A 12 -21.64 -6.83 1.30
C ARG A 12 -22.66 -6.21 0.35
N LYS A 13 -22.76 -4.86 0.31
CA LYS A 13 -23.63 -4.17 -0.65
C LYS A 13 -22.96 -4.11 -2.02
N ASP A 14 -23.77 -4.00 -3.06
CA ASP A 14 -23.23 -3.63 -4.36
C ASP A 14 -22.64 -2.22 -4.27
N PRO A 15 -21.42 -1.96 -4.77
CA PRO A 15 -20.82 -0.63 -4.85
C PRO A 15 -21.75 0.42 -5.48
N SER A 16 -22.60 0.03 -6.44
CA SER A 16 -23.57 0.92 -7.07
C SER A 16 -24.74 1.33 -6.17
N ASP A 17 -24.95 0.63 -5.04
CA ASP A 17 -25.97 0.95 -4.03
C ASP A 17 -25.44 1.86 -2.91
N LEU A 18 -24.14 2.22 -2.93
CA LEU A 18 -23.57 3.12 -1.92
C LEU A 18 -24.05 4.55 -2.19
N PRO A 19 -24.46 5.29 -1.14
CA PRO A 19 -24.97 6.64 -1.32
C PRO A 19 -23.89 7.59 -1.83
N GLU A 20 -24.31 8.58 -2.62
CA GLU A 20 -23.43 9.68 -3.00
C GLU A 20 -22.93 10.42 -1.76
N GLY A 21 -21.63 10.75 -1.75
CA GLY A 21 -20.96 11.42 -0.65
C GLY A 21 -20.32 10.50 0.39
N GLU A 22 -20.50 9.19 0.29
CA GLU A 22 -19.67 8.26 1.06
C GLU A 22 -18.19 8.40 0.69
N ASP A 23 -17.32 8.10 1.64
CA ASP A 23 -15.88 8.08 1.41
C ASP A 23 -15.57 7.07 0.29
N PRO A 24 -14.89 7.47 -0.81
CA PRO A 24 -14.62 6.59 -1.94
C PRO A 24 -13.98 5.25 -1.54
N PHE A 25 -13.23 5.21 -0.43
CA PHE A 25 -12.56 4.03 0.08
C PHE A 25 -13.40 3.20 1.05
N THR A 26 -14.72 3.43 1.10
CA THR A 26 -15.66 2.60 1.87
C THR A 26 -15.53 1.13 1.45
N ILE A 27 -15.22 0.29 2.43
CA ILE A 27 -14.89 -1.11 2.21
C ILE A 27 -16.12 -1.92 1.77
N THR A 28 -15.94 -2.68 0.69
CA THR A 28 -16.89 -3.71 0.24
C THR A 28 -16.16 -5.01 -0.08
N THR A 29 -16.83 -6.16 -0.03
CA THR A 29 -16.26 -7.44 -0.47
C THR A 29 -16.12 -7.54 -1.99
N ARG A 30 -16.72 -6.61 -2.75
CA ARG A 30 -16.59 -6.58 -4.21
C ARG A 30 -15.36 -5.78 -4.67
N ASN A 31 -15.15 -4.58 -4.13
CA ASN A 31 -14.04 -3.70 -4.56
C ASN A 31 -12.83 -3.78 -3.62
N GLY A 32 -12.97 -4.42 -2.45
CA GLY A 32 -11.89 -4.55 -1.50
C GLY A 32 -11.42 -3.19 -0.99
N TYR A 33 -10.15 -2.88 -1.21
CA TYR A 33 -9.52 -1.60 -0.91
C TYR A 33 -9.48 -0.62 -2.08
N LEU A 34 -10.00 -0.98 -3.26
CA LEU A 34 -10.20 -0.01 -4.34
C LEU A 34 -11.38 0.91 -4.02
N PRO A 35 -11.39 2.13 -4.59
CA PRO A 35 -12.56 2.98 -4.54
C PRO A 35 -13.83 2.28 -5.02
N PHE A 36 -14.96 2.52 -4.35
CA PHE A 36 -16.24 1.91 -4.74
C PHE A 36 -16.79 2.48 -6.06
N ASN A 37 -16.41 3.72 -6.40
CA ASN A 37 -16.59 4.38 -7.70
C ASN A 37 -15.24 4.69 -8.34
N LEU A 38 -15.16 4.68 -9.67
CA LEU A 38 -13.94 5.05 -10.38
C LEU A 38 -13.49 6.48 -10.01
N PRO A 39 -12.18 6.73 -9.86
CA PRO A 39 -11.68 8.06 -9.51
C PRO A 39 -12.14 9.15 -10.48
N LEU A 40 -12.46 10.33 -9.93
CA LEU A 40 -12.77 11.49 -10.75
C LEU A 40 -11.52 11.97 -11.51
N ARG A 41 -11.70 12.16 -12.82
CA ARG A 41 -10.63 12.58 -13.75
C ARG A 41 -10.52 14.10 -13.86
N THR A 42 -11.64 14.79 -13.74
CA THR A 42 -11.77 16.24 -13.94
C THR A 42 -12.45 16.86 -12.74
N LEU A 43 -11.85 17.92 -12.22
CA LEU A 43 -12.46 18.78 -11.21
C LEU A 43 -13.37 19.83 -11.89
N PRO A 44 -14.20 20.55 -11.12
CA PRO A 44 -14.95 21.70 -11.64
C PRO A 44 -14.03 22.76 -12.26
N SER A 45 -14.57 23.60 -13.15
CA SER A 45 -13.79 24.58 -13.94
C SER A 45 -13.01 25.60 -13.12
N ALA A 46 -13.37 25.82 -11.85
CA ALA A 46 -12.57 26.62 -10.93
C ALA A 46 -11.11 26.11 -10.79
N PHE A 47 -10.89 24.82 -11.04
CA PHE A 47 -9.60 24.14 -10.97
C PHE A 47 -8.92 23.94 -12.34
N ASP A 48 -9.37 24.63 -13.39
CA ASP A 48 -8.79 24.50 -14.74
C ASP A 48 -7.30 24.87 -14.75
N ALA A 49 -6.89 25.92 -14.03
CA ALA A 49 -5.49 26.31 -13.92
C ALA A 49 -4.60 25.21 -13.30
N LEU A 50 -5.11 24.50 -12.28
CA LEU A 50 -4.44 23.33 -11.69
C LEU A 50 -4.33 22.19 -12.70
N THR A 51 -5.42 21.91 -13.41
CA THR A 51 -5.50 20.85 -14.43
C THR A 51 -4.52 21.11 -15.58
N ASP A 52 -4.45 22.35 -16.06
CA ASP A 52 -3.54 22.76 -17.13
C ASP A 52 -2.08 22.62 -16.71
N ILE A 53 -1.74 23.05 -15.49
CA ILE A 53 -0.39 22.84 -14.93
C ILE A 53 -0.06 21.35 -14.89
N LEU A 54 -0.96 20.50 -14.36
CA LEU A 54 -0.74 19.06 -14.27
C LEU A 54 -0.60 18.38 -15.64
N HIS A 55 -1.25 18.88 -16.69
CA HIS A 55 -1.05 18.40 -18.06
C HIS A 55 0.29 18.83 -18.66
N GLN A 56 0.80 20.02 -18.29
CA GLN A 56 2.11 20.49 -18.74
C GLN A 56 3.26 19.98 -17.87
N MET A 57 3.00 19.49 -16.66
CA MET A 57 3.98 19.14 -15.65
C MET A 57 4.95 18.00 -16.01
N PRO A 58 4.52 16.85 -16.58
CA PRO A 58 5.37 15.67 -16.71
C PRO A 58 6.70 15.95 -17.44
N ILE A 59 7.76 15.21 -17.12
CA ILE A 59 9.06 15.31 -17.82
C ILE A 59 8.85 15.16 -19.32
N LEU A 60 8.10 14.14 -19.74
CA LEU A 60 7.65 13.97 -21.11
C LEU A 60 6.13 13.92 -21.13
N LYS A 61 5.53 14.89 -21.81
CA LYS A 61 4.07 14.95 -22.00
C LYS A 61 3.59 13.86 -22.95
N GLU A 62 2.29 13.60 -22.93
CA GLU A 62 1.63 12.61 -23.81
C GLU A 62 1.83 12.92 -25.31
N ASP A 63 1.96 14.21 -25.66
CA ASP A 63 2.24 14.66 -27.02
C ASP A 63 3.71 14.46 -27.46
N GLY A 64 4.57 13.96 -26.58
CA GLY A 64 5.99 13.71 -26.82
C GLY A 64 6.88 14.94 -26.65
N ASN A 65 6.35 16.10 -26.26
CA ASN A 65 7.14 17.28 -25.96
C ASN A 65 7.64 17.28 -24.51
N ALA A 66 8.74 17.99 -24.26
CA ALA A 66 9.21 18.26 -22.90
C ALA A 66 8.14 19.05 -22.12
N GLY A 67 7.88 18.67 -20.87
CA GLY A 67 7.03 19.43 -19.96
C GLY A 67 7.83 20.19 -18.90
N LEU A 68 7.13 20.78 -17.95
CA LEU A 68 7.69 21.73 -16.98
C LEU A 68 8.78 21.10 -16.10
N LEU A 69 8.67 19.82 -15.76
CA LEU A 69 9.70 19.11 -14.98
C LEU A 69 10.95 18.76 -15.79
N ALA A 70 10.87 18.76 -17.12
CA ALA A 70 12.05 18.61 -17.98
C ALA A 70 12.79 19.94 -18.20
N THR A 71 12.07 21.06 -18.16
CA THR A 71 12.62 22.40 -18.35
C THR A 71 12.92 23.13 -17.03
N PHE A 72 12.52 22.54 -15.89
CA PHE A 72 12.64 23.13 -14.54
C PHE A 72 11.87 24.44 -14.39
N GLU A 73 10.73 24.55 -15.08
CA GLU A 73 9.90 25.75 -15.15
C GLU A 73 8.67 25.69 -14.23
N LEU A 74 8.41 24.58 -13.54
CA LEU A 74 7.23 24.44 -12.68
C LEU A 74 7.30 25.41 -11.49
N GLY A 75 8.44 25.44 -10.79
CA GLY A 75 8.66 26.37 -9.68
C GLY A 75 8.46 27.84 -10.08
N PRO A 76 9.23 28.34 -11.08
CA PRO A 76 9.06 29.70 -11.59
C PRO A 76 7.63 30.01 -12.06
N LEU A 77 6.93 29.06 -12.69
CA LEU A 77 5.55 29.25 -13.12
C LEU A 77 4.60 29.49 -11.94
N ILE A 78 4.74 28.70 -10.87
CA ILE A 78 3.93 28.84 -9.65
C ILE A 78 4.29 30.13 -8.91
N ASP A 79 5.57 30.44 -8.76
CA ASP A 79 6.05 31.64 -8.06
C ASP A 79 5.59 32.94 -8.76
N ASN A 80 5.35 32.87 -10.09
CA ASN A 80 4.79 33.97 -10.88
C ASN A 80 3.24 34.03 -10.87
N GLY A 81 2.57 33.21 -10.05
CA GLY A 81 1.14 33.29 -9.81
C GLY A 81 0.25 32.56 -10.83
N ALA A 82 0.79 31.59 -11.58
CA ALA A 82 0.00 30.81 -12.52
C ALA A 82 -1.07 29.92 -11.84
N LEU A 83 -0.84 29.52 -10.59
CA LEU A 83 -1.80 28.77 -9.77
C LEU A 83 -2.41 29.71 -8.71
N PRO A 84 -3.71 30.04 -8.80
CA PRO A 84 -4.38 30.82 -7.76
C PRO A 84 -4.56 30.01 -6.47
N ASP A 85 -4.71 30.71 -5.34
CA ASP A 85 -5.14 30.08 -4.09
C ASP A 85 -6.64 29.75 -4.14
N LEU A 86 -6.93 28.46 -4.32
CA LEU A 86 -8.28 27.91 -4.41
C LEU A 86 -8.72 27.23 -3.09
N THR A 87 -8.14 27.61 -1.94
CA THR A 87 -8.46 26.97 -0.65
C THR A 87 -9.97 27.02 -0.36
N HIS A 88 -10.61 28.14 -0.66
CA HIS A 88 -12.05 28.33 -0.48
C HIS A 88 -12.89 27.50 -1.46
N GLU A 89 -12.38 27.19 -2.65
CA GLU A 89 -13.10 26.37 -3.63
C GLU A 89 -13.19 24.89 -3.19
N ILE A 90 -12.31 24.43 -2.29
CA ILE A 90 -12.44 23.11 -1.68
C ILE A 90 -13.76 22.97 -0.89
N ASP A 91 -14.23 24.05 -0.26
CA ASP A 91 -15.53 24.05 0.43
C ASP A 91 -16.72 24.03 -0.54
N ASN A 92 -16.51 24.40 -1.81
CA ASN A 92 -17.52 24.38 -2.88
C ASN A 92 -17.61 23.02 -3.60
N LEU A 93 -16.75 22.05 -3.26
CA LEU A 93 -16.84 20.68 -3.76
C LEU A 93 -18.00 19.94 -3.08
N LEU A 94 -19.21 20.22 -3.57
CA LEU A 94 -20.48 19.68 -3.08
C LEU A 94 -21.14 18.80 -4.14
N ILE A 95 -21.90 17.80 -3.68
CA ILE A 95 -22.69 16.95 -4.57
C ILE A 95 -23.79 17.80 -5.21
N PRO A 96 -23.94 17.77 -6.56
CA PRO A 96 -24.90 18.61 -7.27
C PRO A 96 -26.31 18.53 -6.69
N GLY A 97 -26.90 19.69 -6.39
CA GLY A 97 -28.27 19.78 -5.84
C GLY A 97 -28.37 19.48 -4.35
N THR A 98 -27.26 19.36 -3.62
CA THR A 98 -27.24 19.14 -2.18
C THR A 98 -26.26 20.08 -1.46
N ASN A 99 -26.32 20.11 -0.13
CA ASN A 99 -25.29 20.75 0.71
C ASN A 99 -24.28 19.74 1.28
N LYS A 100 -24.28 18.51 0.77
CA LYS A 100 -23.33 17.48 1.19
C LYS A 100 -22.03 17.63 0.41
N ARG A 101 -20.92 17.46 1.10
CA ARG A 101 -19.58 17.48 0.50
C ARG A 101 -19.42 16.28 -0.44
N ASP A 102 -18.82 16.54 -1.59
CA ASP A 102 -18.43 15.49 -2.54
C ASP A 102 -17.01 15.00 -2.16
N ILE A 103 -16.96 13.92 -1.37
CA ILE A 103 -15.68 13.36 -0.92
C ILE A 103 -14.86 12.79 -2.09
N ALA A 104 -15.50 12.35 -3.18
CA ALA A 104 -14.80 11.94 -4.39
C ALA A 104 -14.08 13.12 -5.06
N ALA A 105 -14.75 14.28 -5.16
CA ALA A 105 -14.15 15.49 -5.70
C ALA A 105 -13.03 16.02 -4.79
N VAL A 106 -13.20 15.99 -3.46
CA VAL A 106 -12.15 16.35 -2.51
C VAL A 106 -10.94 15.41 -2.63
N THR A 107 -11.16 14.11 -2.83
CA THR A 107 -10.09 13.13 -3.04
C THR A 107 -9.35 13.38 -4.36
N ALA A 108 -10.06 13.75 -5.43
CA ALA A 108 -9.43 14.15 -6.70
C ALA A 108 -8.60 15.44 -6.56
N ALA A 109 -9.11 16.43 -5.82
CA ALA A 109 -8.38 17.66 -5.53
C ALA A 109 -7.13 17.36 -4.68
N PHE A 110 -7.25 16.50 -3.66
CA PHE A 110 -6.10 16.03 -2.88
C PHE A 110 -5.03 15.37 -3.76
N ARG A 111 -5.42 14.45 -4.65
CA ARG A 111 -4.51 13.83 -5.62
C ARG A 111 -3.78 14.92 -6.41
N ASP A 112 -4.54 15.76 -7.09
CA ASP A 112 -4.00 16.76 -8.02
C ASP A 112 -3.05 17.76 -7.31
N TYR A 113 -3.44 18.30 -6.16
CA TYR A 113 -2.58 19.18 -5.36
C TYR A 113 -1.35 18.46 -4.78
N SER A 114 -1.46 17.18 -4.41
CA SER A 114 -0.31 16.44 -3.89
C SER A 114 0.75 16.15 -4.97
N PHE A 115 0.33 15.95 -6.23
CA PHE A 115 1.25 15.85 -7.37
C PHE A 115 2.00 17.17 -7.57
N VAL A 116 1.29 18.30 -7.62
CA VAL A 116 1.94 19.63 -7.75
C VAL A 116 2.83 19.94 -6.54
N ALA A 117 2.40 19.65 -5.32
CA ALA A 117 3.18 19.89 -4.11
C ALA A 117 4.50 19.11 -4.13
N SER A 118 4.44 17.81 -4.44
CA SER A 118 5.63 16.97 -4.50
C SER A 118 6.58 17.44 -5.60
N SER A 119 6.05 17.72 -6.79
CA SER A 119 6.83 18.25 -7.91
C SER A 119 7.47 19.60 -7.61
N TYR A 120 6.74 20.54 -7.03
CA TYR A 120 7.27 21.86 -6.66
C TYR A 120 8.38 21.73 -5.62
N LEU A 121 8.21 20.91 -4.59
CA LEU A 121 9.22 20.77 -3.53
C LEU A 121 10.50 20.07 -4.03
N LEU A 122 10.36 19.10 -4.94
CA LEU A 122 11.43 18.20 -5.37
C LEU A 122 12.01 18.51 -6.76
N GLU A 123 11.49 19.48 -7.51
CA GLU A 123 12.06 19.89 -8.81
C GLU A 123 13.55 20.28 -8.72
N PRO A 124 14.05 21.04 -7.72
CA PRO A 124 15.48 21.31 -7.60
C PRO A 124 16.30 20.05 -7.32
N CYS A 125 15.70 19.08 -6.64
CA CYS A 125 16.32 17.77 -6.41
C CYS A 125 16.43 16.97 -7.70
N TRP A 126 15.38 17.02 -8.52
CA TRP A 126 15.38 16.41 -9.84
C TRP A 126 16.40 17.09 -10.78
N GLU A 127 16.48 18.42 -10.80
CA GLU A 127 17.48 19.16 -11.56
C GLU A 127 18.91 18.71 -11.18
N THR A 128 19.20 18.67 -9.88
CA THR A 128 20.51 18.22 -9.37
C THR A 128 20.83 16.78 -9.78
N TYR A 129 19.88 15.87 -9.55
CA TYR A 129 20.07 14.44 -9.80
C TYR A 129 20.16 14.10 -11.30
N SER A 130 19.32 14.73 -12.13
CA SER A 130 19.27 14.49 -13.57
C SER A 130 20.48 15.07 -14.30
N ALA A 131 21.05 16.19 -13.81
CA ALA A 131 22.28 16.77 -14.34
C ALA A 131 23.50 15.87 -14.06
N ASN A 132 23.65 15.38 -12.84
CA ASN A 132 24.65 14.38 -12.49
C ASN A 132 24.25 13.58 -11.24
N LYS A 133 24.07 12.27 -11.41
CA LYS A 133 23.65 11.36 -10.32
C LYS A 133 24.62 11.31 -9.15
N ASP A 134 25.91 11.59 -9.38
CA ASP A 134 26.93 11.62 -8.33
C ASP A 134 26.77 12.80 -7.37
N ASN A 135 26.00 13.83 -7.77
CA ASN A 135 25.65 14.96 -6.90
C ASN A 135 24.58 14.60 -5.85
N GLY A 136 24.01 13.39 -5.92
CA GLY A 136 22.86 13.01 -5.13
C GLY A 136 21.62 13.84 -5.49
N TYR A 137 20.82 14.19 -4.49
CA TYR A 137 19.54 14.91 -4.69
C TYR A 137 19.60 16.40 -4.34
N GLY A 138 20.70 16.94 -3.82
CA GLY A 138 20.73 18.33 -3.35
C GLY A 138 19.65 18.64 -2.29
N LEU A 139 19.20 19.90 -2.24
CA LEU A 139 18.15 20.37 -1.34
C LEU A 139 16.85 20.64 -2.11
N GLY A 140 15.72 20.34 -1.49
CA GLY A 140 14.41 20.70 -2.00
C GLY A 140 14.00 22.12 -1.58
N ARG A 141 12.86 22.61 -2.08
CA ARG A 141 12.32 23.91 -1.67
C ARG A 141 11.84 23.84 -0.22
N PRO A 142 12.25 24.76 0.67
CA PRO A 142 11.91 24.70 2.09
C PRO A 142 10.51 25.24 2.42
N VAL A 143 9.82 25.83 1.44
CA VAL A 143 8.49 26.42 1.60
C VAL A 143 7.58 25.90 0.50
N LEU A 144 6.35 25.53 0.87
CA LEU A 144 5.26 25.24 -0.06
C LEU A 144 4.32 26.47 -0.08
N PRO A 145 4.13 27.13 -1.23
CA PRO A 145 3.37 28.38 -1.32
C PRO A 145 1.87 28.14 -1.03
N ILE A 146 1.18 29.19 -0.56
CA ILE A 146 -0.21 29.12 -0.09
C ILE A 146 -1.17 28.55 -1.15
N CYS A 147 -0.93 28.85 -2.44
CA CYS A 147 -1.76 28.37 -3.54
C CYS A 147 -1.73 26.84 -3.71
N ILE A 148 -0.75 26.16 -3.11
CA ILE A 148 -0.68 24.70 -3.03
C ILE A 148 -0.95 24.24 -1.60
N ALA A 149 -0.30 24.87 -0.61
CA ALA A 149 -0.35 24.48 0.79
C ALA A 149 -1.77 24.55 1.37
N GLY A 150 -2.51 25.63 1.08
CA GLY A 150 -3.86 25.84 1.58
C GLY A 150 -4.86 24.79 1.08
N PRO A 151 -5.04 24.61 -0.24
CA PRO A 151 -5.95 23.62 -0.77
C PRO A 151 -5.57 22.19 -0.36
N LEU A 152 -4.27 21.84 -0.37
CA LEU A 152 -3.80 20.53 0.04
C LEU A 152 -4.09 20.25 1.52
N ALA A 153 -3.80 21.20 2.41
CA ALA A 153 -4.06 21.08 3.84
C ALA A 153 -5.56 20.95 4.13
N LYS A 154 -6.39 21.73 3.44
CA LYS A 154 -7.85 21.66 3.58
C LYS A 154 -8.41 20.31 3.13
N CYS A 155 -7.95 19.78 1.98
CA CYS A 155 -8.34 18.44 1.54
C CYS A 155 -7.91 17.36 2.54
N ALA A 156 -6.66 17.43 3.02
CA ALA A 156 -6.12 16.51 4.02
C ALA A 156 -6.92 16.49 5.33
N GLU A 157 -7.30 17.68 5.83
CA GLU A 157 -8.15 17.82 7.01
C GLU A 157 -9.49 17.12 6.82
N ILE A 158 -10.13 17.32 5.66
CA ILE A 158 -11.43 16.69 5.34
C ILE A 158 -11.30 15.17 5.22
N LEU A 159 -10.23 14.68 4.59
CA LEU A 159 -9.98 13.27 4.34
C LEU A 159 -9.34 12.54 5.54
N ASP A 160 -8.99 13.27 6.60
CA ASP A 160 -8.33 12.75 7.81
C ASP A 160 -7.02 12.02 7.48
N ILE A 161 -6.19 12.59 6.60
CA ILE A 161 -4.86 12.08 6.22
C ILE A 161 -3.83 13.21 6.20
N PRO A 162 -2.51 12.92 6.29
CA PRO A 162 -1.49 13.96 6.17
C PRO A 162 -1.52 14.72 4.83
N PRO A 163 -1.21 16.04 4.80
CA PRO A 163 -1.21 16.89 3.62
C PRO A 163 0.04 16.71 2.75
N PHE A 164 0.26 15.48 2.30
CA PHE A 164 1.33 15.11 1.39
C PHE A 164 0.90 13.90 0.56
N MET A 165 1.61 13.62 -0.53
CA MET A 165 1.29 12.49 -1.42
C MET A 165 1.13 11.17 -0.65
N SER A 166 -0.07 10.60 -0.72
CA SER A 166 -0.42 9.32 -0.11
C SER A 166 -0.61 8.24 -1.18
N TYR A 167 -0.40 6.99 -0.81
CA TYR A 167 -0.59 5.85 -1.72
C TYR A 167 -2.04 5.72 -2.22
N ALA A 168 -3.02 5.71 -1.31
CA ALA A 168 -4.40 5.43 -1.67
C ALA A 168 -5.09 6.65 -2.29
N ALA A 169 -5.17 7.76 -1.56
CA ALA A 169 -5.93 8.94 -1.99
C ALA A 169 -5.22 9.77 -3.08
N SER A 170 -3.96 9.45 -3.40
CA SER A 170 -3.22 10.09 -4.48
C SER A 170 -2.55 9.07 -5.40
N TYR A 171 -1.27 8.76 -5.18
CA TYR A 171 -0.37 8.24 -6.20
C TYR A 171 -0.83 6.95 -6.90
N ALA A 172 -1.53 6.06 -6.18
CA ALA A 172 -2.02 4.79 -6.70
C ALA A 172 -3.55 4.71 -6.79
N LEU A 173 -4.24 4.44 -5.68
CA LEU A 173 -5.62 3.91 -5.75
C LEU A 173 -6.66 4.93 -6.22
N TYR A 174 -6.38 6.23 -6.15
CA TYR A 174 -7.23 7.29 -6.69
C TYR A 174 -6.67 7.96 -7.96
N ASN A 175 -5.61 7.39 -8.55
CA ASN A 175 -4.92 7.90 -9.73
C ASN A 175 -5.07 6.98 -10.95
N TYR A 176 -6.27 6.50 -11.21
CA TYR A 176 -6.52 5.71 -12.41
C TYR A 176 -7.94 5.85 -12.94
N TYR A 177 -8.14 5.40 -14.18
CA TYR A 177 -9.44 5.16 -14.78
C TYR A 177 -9.40 3.90 -15.67
N LEU A 178 -10.59 3.44 -16.08
CA LEU A 178 -10.74 2.33 -17.03
C LEU A 178 -11.08 2.89 -18.42
N VAL A 179 -10.41 2.39 -19.47
CA VAL A 179 -10.75 2.74 -20.86
C VAL A 179 -12.13 2.20 -21.24
N HIS A 180 -12.43 0.98 -20.78
CA HIS A 180 -13.66 0.24 -20.97
C HIS A 180 -14.24 -0.13 -19.59
N PRO A 181 -15.01 0.77 -18.95
CA PRO A 181 -15.53 0.56 -17.59
C PRO A 181 -16.34 -0.73 -17.42
N GLU A 182 -17.04 -1.16 -18.47
CA GLU A 182 -17.85 -2.38 -18.48
C GLU A 182 -17.03 -3.67 -18.35
N GLN A 183 -15.73 -3.62 -18.66
CA GLN A 183 -14.82 -4.76 -18.57
C GLN A 183 -14.17 -4.90 -17.18
N GLY A 184 -14.27 -3.84 -16.36
CA GLY A 184 -13.67 -3.79 -15.02
C GLY A 184 -12.15 -3.92 -15.03
N HIS A 185 -11.59 -4.42 -13.92
CA HIS A 185 -10.15 -4.49 -13.66
C HIS A 185 -9.48 -5.80 -14.10
N LYS A 186 -10.21 -6.70 -14.76
CA LYS A 186 -9.69 -8.03 -15.14
C LYS A 186 -8.50 -7.93 -16.10
N ASP A 187 -8.60 -7.04 -17.08
CA ASP A 187 -7.53 -6.80 -18.05
C ASP A 187 -6.66 -5.62 -17.61
N TYR A 188 -5.37 -5.89 -17.43
CA TYR A 188 -4.37 -4.88 -17.10
C TYR A 188 -4.31 -3.77 -18.14
N GLU A 189 -4.47 -4.10 -19.43
CA GLU A 189 -4.38 -3.13 -20.53
C GLU A 189 -5.58 -2.16 -20.55
N ASN A 190 -6.59 -2.39 -19.71
CA ASN A 190 -7.74 -1.50 -19.52
C ASN A 190 -7.44 -0.32 -18.57
N LEU A 191 -6.36 -0.40 -17.78
CA LEU A 191 -6.01 0.57 -16.75
C LEU A 191 -5.22 1.76 -17.31
N ARG A 192 -5.55 2.99 -16.91
CA ARG A 192 -4.82 4.22 -17.30
C ARG A 192 -4.65 5.15 -16.11
N LEU A 193 -3.53 5.89 -16.06
CA LEU A 193 -3.30 6.90 -15.02
C LEU A 193 -4.04 8.20 -15.30
N VAL A 194 -4.33 8.96 -14.24
CA VAL A 194 -4.89 10.32 -14.35
C VAL A 194 -3.78 11.37 -14.32
N ARG A 195 -2.73 11.14 -13.50
CA ARG A 195 -1.58 12.00 -13.26
C ARG A 195 -0.29 11.18 -13.22
N ALA A 196 0.82 11.82 -13.61
CA ALA A 196 2.14 11.21 -13.71
C ALA A 196 3.24 12.27 -13.62
N PHE A 197 4.48 11.85 -13.32
CA PHE A 197 5.65 12.72 -13.26
C PHE A 197 6.59 12.57 -14.46
N GLU A 198 6.80 11.36 -14.96
CA GLU A 198 7.81 11.09 -15.99
C GLU A 198 7.15 10.94 -17.37
N LYS A 199 6.79 9.70 -17.71
CA LYS A 199 6.12 9.27 -18.94
C LYS A 199 4.80 8.56 -18.62
N GLY A 200 4.33 8.64 -17.38
CA GLY A 200 3.24 7.80 -16.83
C GLY A 200 1.90 7.87 -17.55
N LEU A 201 1.63 8.90 -18.35
CA LEU A 201 0.41 8.92 -19.17
C LEU A 201 0.51 8.02 -20.42
N ASP A 202 1.73 7.67 -20.86
CA ASP A 202 1.91 6.49 -21.72
C ASP A 202 1.68 5.22 -20.87
N PRO A 203 0.63 4.43 -21.16
CA PRO A 203 0.31 3.23 -20.38
C PRO A 203 1.40 2.16 -20.37
N LYS A 204 2.39 2.26 -21.26
CA LYS A 204 3.54 1.34 -21.34
C LYS A 204 4.80 1.87 -20.65
N SER A 205 4.75 3.06 -20.07
CA SER A 205 5.87 3.61 -19.33
C SER A 205 6.09 2.88 -17.99
N SER A 206 7.31 2.96 -17.47
CA SER A 206 7.66 2.30 -16.21
C SER A 206 6.93 2.88 -14.99
N GLU A 207 6.59 4.18 -15.00
CA GLU A 207 5.78 4.79 -13.94
C GLU A 207 4.34 4.27 -13.98
N ALA A 208 3.71 4.21 -15.16
CA ALA A 208 2.41 3.57 -15.36
C ALA A 208 2.45 2.12 -14.89
N GLY A 209 3.48 1.38 -15.34
CA GLY A 209 3.73 0.01 -14.92
C GLY A 209 3.77 -0.18 -13.41
N PHE A 210 4.49 0.70 -12.71
CA PHE A 210 4.64 0.65 -11.27
C PHE A 210 3.30 0.85 -10.57
N ILE A 211 2.56 1.89 -10.95
CA ILE A 211 1.31 2.27 -10.29
C ILE A 211 0.16 1.31 -10.66
N LEU A 212 -0.01 0.99 -11.94
CA LEU A 212 -1.10 0.15 -12.43
C LEU A 212 -0.98 -1.31 -11.97
N THR A 213 0.25 -1.82 -11.79
CA THR A 213 0.44 -3.16 -11.19
C THR A 213 -0.09 -3.20 -9.76
N HIS A 214 0.10 -2.14 -8.97
CA HIS A 214 -0.49 -2.05 -7.63
C HIS A 214 -2.02 -2.03 -7.69
N ILE A 215 -2.63 -1.25 -8.59
CA ILE A 215 -4.08 -1.23 -8.76
C ILE A 215 -4.62 -2.61 -9.15
N HIS A 216 -3.93 -3.31 -10.06
CA HIS A 216 -4.31 -4.65 -10.50
C HIS A 216 -4.17 -5.71 -9.39
N MET A 217 -3.21 -5.55 -8.49
CA MET A 217 -3.14 -6.35 -7.26
C MET A 217 -4.32 -6.02 -6.32
N VAL A 218 -4.59 -4.74 -6.08
CA VAL A 218 -5.60 -4.30 -5.11
C VAL A 218 -7.02 -4.61 -5.57
N ALA A 219 -7.26 -4.74 -6.88
CA ALA A 219 -8.53 -5.18 -7.45
C ALA A 219 -8.99 -6.56 -6.95
N GLU A 220 -8.05 -7.42 -6.54
CA GLU A 220 -8.33 -8.79 -6.08
C GLU A 220 -8.61 -8.87 -4.56
N THR A 221 -8.58 -7.73 -3.85
CA THR A 221 -8.65 -7.70 -2.39
C THR A 221 -10.03 -7.95 -1.81
N GLY A 222 -11.08 -7.96 -2.64
CA GLY A 222 -12.43 -8.33 -2.22
C GLY A 222 -12.50 -9.71 -1.55
N GLY A 223 -11.81 -10.70 -2.14
CA GLY A 223 -11.70 -12.06 -1.58
C GLY A 223 -10.95 -12.11 -0.24
N LEU A 224 -9.93 -11.25 -0.06
CA LEU A 224 -9.23 -11.14 1.23
C LEU A 224 -10.15 -10.62 2.34
N ILE A 225 -10.94 -9.59 2.03
CA ILE A 225 -11.85 -8.97 2.98
C ILE A 225 -12.96 -9.95 3.36
N GLU A 226 -13.57 -10.61 2.37
CA GLU A 226 -14.61 -11.60 2.63
C GLU A 226 -14.07 -12.80 3.41
N GLY A 227 -12.90 -13.33 3.03
CA GLY A 227 -12.26 -14.43 3.74
C GLY A 227 -11.90 -14.09 5.18
N ALA A 228 -11.36 -12.89 5.44
CA ALA A 228 -11.05 -12.42 6.79
C ALA A 228 -12.32 -12.31 7.66
N VAL A 229 -13.39 -11.71 7.14
CA VAL A 229 -14.65 -11.56 7.89
C VAL A 229 -15.32 -12.91 8.14
N ASN A 230 -15.34 -13.79 7.14
CA ASN A 230 -15.90 -15.13 7.28
C ASN A 230 -15.11 -15.95 8.31
N LEU A 231 -13.77 -15.85 8.30
CA LEU A 231 -12.92 -16.52 9.28
C LEU A 231 -13.20 -16.01 10.70
N LEU A 232 -13.20 -14.69 10.91
CA LEU A 232 -13.47 -14.13 12.23
C LEU A 232 -14.87 -14.51 12.74
N SER A 233 -15.87 -14.52 11.86
CA SER A 233 -17.24 -14.92 12.20
C SER A 233 -17.34 -16.41 12.56
N ALA A 234 -16.60 -17.28 11.87
CA ALA A 234 -16.52 -18.70 12.16
C ALA A 234 -15.89 -19.01 13.54
N ILE A 235 -14.99 -18.14 14.02
CA ILE A 235 -14.34 -18.30 15.32
C ILE A 235 -15.16 -17.67 16.46
N ASP A 236 -15.91 -16.58 16.19
CA ASP A 236 -16.71 -15.86 17.19
C ASP A 236 -18.04 -16.54 17.55
N SER A 237 -18.40 -17.64 16.87
CA SER A 237 -19.71 -18.29 16.98
C SER A 237 -20.05 -18.75 18.41
N LYS A 238 -19.07 -19.03 19.28
CA LYS A 238 -19.26 -19.34 20.73
C LYS A 238 -18.05 -18.93 21.60
N PRO A 239 -18.25 -18.49 22.86
CA PRO A 239 -17.14 -18.27 23.79
C PRO A 239 -16.44 -19.60 24.11
N TYR A 240 -15.16 -19.70 23.75
CA TYR A 240 -14.17 -20.74 24.08
C TYR A 240 -14.72 -22.00 24.79
N SER A 241 -15.39 -22.89 24.06
CA SER A 241 -15.67 -24.26 24.52
C SER A 241 -14.58 -25.20 24.00
N ILE A 242 -14.17 -26.16 24.84
CA ILE A 242 -13.27 -27.25 24.46
C ILE A 242 -13.95 -28.19 23.45
N ASP A 243 -15.28 -28.23 23.47
CA ASP A 243 -16.11 -28.92 22.48
C ASP A 243 -16.37 -27.98 21.29
N ARG A 244 -15.35 -27.78 20.44
CA ARG A 244 -15.53 -27.05 19.18
C ARG A 244 -16.23 -27.95 18.16
N GLU A 245 -17.27 -27.42 17.54
CA GLU A 245 -18.03 -28.17 16.53
C GLU A 245 -17.24 -28.24 15.21
N MET A 246 -17.32 -29.39 14.53
CA MET A 246 -16.67 -29.63 13.24
C MET A 246 -17.09 -28.59 12.18
N ASP A 247 -18.26 -27.97 12.35
CA ASP A 247 -18.81 -26.93 11.48
C ASP A 247 -18.02 -25.60 11.56
N ASP A 248 -17.54 -25.20 12.74
CA ASP A 248 -16.74 -23.97 12.91
C ASP A 248 -15.38 -24.10 12.19
N ILE A 249 -14.75 -25.27 12.31
CA ILE A 249 -13.50 -25.59 11.61
C ILE A 249 -13.72 -25.58 10.09
N SER A 250 -14.82 -26.19 9.62
CA SER A 250 -15.17 -26.18 8.19
C SER A 250 -15.40 -24.76 7.66
N ALA A 251 -16.08 -23.92 8.42
CA ALA A 251 -16.31 -22.51 8.06
C ALA A 251 -15.00 -21.69 8.06
N ALA A 252 -14.13 -21.90 9.05
CA ALA A 252 -12.82 -21.26 9.11
C ALA A 252 -11.94 -21.64 7.90
N LYS A 253 -11.93 -22.92 7.50
CA LYS A 253 -11.23 -23.40 6.30
C LYS A 253 -11.74 -22.70 5.03
N LYS A 254 -13.05 -22.51 4.89
CA LYS A 254 -13.63 -21.76 3.75
C LYS A 254 -13.16 -20.30 3.71
N GLY A 255 -13.10 -19.63 4.87
CA GLY A 255 -12.57 -18.28 4.98
C GLY A 255 -11.10 -18.19 4.58
N LEU A 256 -10.27 -19.12 5.05
CA LEU A 256 -8.86 -19.22 4.65
C LEU A 256 -8.70 -19.50 3.16
N GLN A 257 -9.55 -20.36 2.57
CA GLN A 257 -9.48 -20.68 1.15
C GLN A 257 -9.70 -19.44 0.27
N LEU A 258 -10.67 -18.58 0.61
CA LEU A 258 -10.88 -17.31 -0.09
C LEU A 258 -9.64 -16.41 -0.04
N ILE A 259 -8.95 -16.37 1.10
CA ILE A 259 -7.70 -15.62 1.26
C ILE A 259 -6.59 -16.21 0.38
N LEU A 260 -6.45 -17.53 0.37
CA LEU A 260 -5.44 -18.24 -0.42
C LEU A 260 -5.66 -18.01 -1.93
N ASP A 261 -6.90 -18.11 -2.39
CA ASP A 261 -7.25 -17.89 -3.79
C ASP A 261 -6.93 -16.46 -4.22
N ALA A 262 -7.30 -15.46 -3.42
CA ALA A 262 -7.00 -14.06 -3.69
C ALA A 262 -5.48 -13.79 -3.66
N MET A 263 -4.75 -14.30 -2.67
CA MET A 263 -3.29 -14.11 -2.58
C MET A 263 -2.53 -14.75 -3.76
N GLN A 264 -3.01 -15.88 -4.28
CA GLN A 264 -2.42 -16.50 -5.46
C GLN A 264 -2.51 -15.59 -6.70
N ILE A 265 -3.64 -14.92 -6.90
CA ILE A 265 -3.84 -13.98 -8.01
C ILE A 265 -3.02 -12.71 -7.76
N ILE A 266 -3.06 -12.16 -6.55
CA ILE A 266 -2.27 -10.98 -6.16
C ILE A 266 -0.78 -11.18 -6.41
N GLU A 267 -0.21 -12.33 -6.02
CA GLU A 267 1.21 -12.62 -6.27
C GLU A 267 1.51 -12.79 -7.76
N THR A 268 0.58 -13.34 -8.54
CA THR A 268 0.71 -13.43 -10.00
C THR A 268 0.75 -12.03 -10.62
N ASN A 269 -0.15 -11.14 -10.20
CA ASN A 269 -0.19 -9.75 -10.65
C ASN A 269 1.08 -9.01 -10.20
N MET A 270 1.55 -9.23 -8.96
CA MET A 270 2.79 -8.64 -8.45
C MET A 270 4.00 -9.04 -9.30
N GLU A 271 4.09 -10.28 -9.76
CA GLU A 271 5.19 -10.75 -10.62
C GLU A 271 5.23 -10.02 -11.97
N SER A 272 4.10 -9.50 -12.46
CA SER A 272 4.04 -8.73 -13.72
C SER A 272 4.78 -7.39 -13.64
N MET A 273 5.13 -6.91 -12.43
CA MET A 273 5.93 -5.70 -12.22
C MET A 273 7.21 -5.69 -13.07
N TRP A 274 7.92 -6.82 -13.17
CA TRP A 274 9.16 -6.91 -13.97
C TRP A 274 8.95 -6.63 -15.46
N LYS A 275 7.77 -6.95 -15.97
CA LYS A 275 7.38 -6.70 -17.37
C LYS A 275 6.89 -5.26 -17.53
N ASN A 276 6.10 -4.79 -16.58
CA ASN A 276 5.36 -3.54 -16.71
C ASN A 276 6.21 -2.31 -16.34
N SER A 277 7.15 -2.44 -15.42
CA SER A 277 8.02 -1.36 -14.93
C SER A 277 9.47 -1.77 -14.92
N LEU A 278 10.35 -1.05 -15.62
CA LEU A 278 11.75 -1.43 -15.73
C LEU A 278 12.58 -0.89 -14.53
N PRO A 279 13.43 -1.71 -13.89
CA PRO A 279 14.23 -1.28 -12.73
C PRO A 279 15.06 -0.01 -12.97
N LYS A 280 15.64 0.11 -14.16
CA LYS A 280 16.51 1.25 -14.55
C LYS A 280 15.78 2.59 -14.63
N ASP A 281 14.46 2.57 -14.83
CA ASP A 281 13.65 3.77 -15.02
C ASP A 281 13.11 4.31 -13.69
N TYR A 282 13.05 3.46 -12.64
CA TYR A 282 12.48 3.81 -11.33
C TYR A 282 13.08 5.08 -10.74
N MET A 283 14.39 5.30 -10.89
CA MET A 283 15.05 6.49 -10.34
C MET A 283 14.54 7.82 -10.90
N ALA A 284 13.94 7.84 -12.10
CA ALA A 284 13.44 9.06 -12.71
C ALA A 284 12.24 9.62 -11.93
N TYR A 285 11.17 8.83 -11.80
CA TYR A 285 9.98 9.25 -11.06
C TYR A 285 10.13 9.10 -9.54
N ARG A 286 11.04 8.25 -9.04
CA ARG A 286 11.29 8.10 -7.60
C ARG A 286 11.60 9.41 -6.88
N THR A 287 12.26 10.35 -7.56
CA THR A 287 12.59 11.66 -6.99
C THR A 287 11.35 12.38 -6.48
N PHE A 288 10.22 12.27 -7.19
CA PHE A 288 8.98 12.98 -6.88
C PHE A 288 8.04 12.26 -5.91
N ILE A 289 8.46 11.13 -5.35
CA ILE A 289 7.68 10.40 -4.33
C ILE A 289 8.37 10.36 -2.97
N TYR A 290 9.53 11.02 -2.84
CA TYR A 290 10.16 11.23 -1.53
C TYR A 290 9.31 12.11 -0.63
N GLY A 291 9.34 11.80 0.66
CA GLY A 291 8.76 12.64 1.70
C GLY A 291 9.63 13.84 2.05
N ILE A 292 9.11 14.61 3.00
CA ILE A 292 9.79 15.75 3.62
C ILE A 292 10.26 15.44 5.05
N THR A 293 10.20 14.17 5.48
CA THR A 293 10.73 13.69 6.76
C THR A 293 11.77 12.60 6.56
N LYS A 294 12.81 12.61 7.40
CA LYS A 294 13.94 11.65 7.35
C LYS A 294 14.56 11.55 5.95
N GLN A 295 14.63 12.69 5.26
CA GLN A 295 15.29 12.85 3.97
C GLN A 295 16.35 13.93 4.06
N SER A 296 17.50 13.70 3.43
CA SER A 296 18.59 14.68 3.34
C SER A 296 18.19 15.94 2.56
N MET A 297 17.17 15.84 1.71
CA MET A 297 16.64 16.94 0.88
C MET A 297 15.92 18.01 1.70
N PHE A 298 15.41 17.65 2.89
CA PHE A 298 14.61 18.52 3.77
C PHE A 298 15.08 18.40 5.23
N PRO A 299 16.31 18.82 5.56
CA PRO A 299 16.88 18.65 6.91
C PRO A 299 16.05 19.36 7.99
N ASP A 300 15.42 20.47 7.64
CA ASP A 300 14.65 21.33 8.55
C ASP A 300 13.12 21.21 8.34
N GLY A 301 12.67 20.25 7.54
CA GLY A 301 11.27 20.10 7.13
C GLY A 301 10.85 21.14 6.09
N VAL A 302 9.53 21.28 5.88
CA VAL A 302 8.96 22.24 4.91
C VAL A 302 7.90 23.11 5.60
N VAL A 303 7.98 24.43 5.42
CA VAL A 303 6.95 25.36 5.86
C VAL A 303 5.82 25.37 4.84
N TYR A 304 4.60 25.08 5.28
CA TYR A 304 3.40 25.21 4.46
C TYR A 304 2.86 26.61 4.70
N GLU A 305 3.01 27.50 3.72
CA GLU A 305 2.67 28.91 3.88
C GLU A 305 1.21 29.08 4.31
N GLY A 306 0.99 29.84 5.38
CA GLY A 306 -0.33 30.12 5.96
C GLY A 306 -0.96 28.94 6.72
N GLN A 307 -0.29 27.79 6.80
CA GLN A 307 -0.78 26.59 7.49
C GLN A 307 0.11 26.25 8.69
N PHE A 308 -0.42 25.50 9.66
CA PHE A 308 0.34 24.97 10.81
C PHE A 308 1.16 26.03 11.59
N ASP A 309 0.62 27.23 11.78
CA ASP A 309 1.31 28.40 12.35
C ASP A 309 2.63 28.75 11.63
N ASN A 310 2.77 28.41 10.34
CA ASN A 310 4.02 28.48 9.57
C ASN A 310 5.19 27.71 10.19
N LYS A 311 4.93 26.69 11.02
CA LYS A 311 5.97 25.80 11.54
C LYS A 311 6.34 24.76 10.48
N PRO A 312 7.61 24.37 10.37
CA PRO A 312 8.02 23.30 9.47
C PRO A 312 7.31 21.97 9.79
N GLN A 313 6.86 21.29 8.73
CA GLN A 313 6.19 20.00 8.78
C GLN A 313 7.09 18.88 8.27
N PHE A 314 6.79 17.64 8.70
CA PHE A 314 7.62 16.46 8.48
C PHE A 314 6.75 15.26 8.07
N PHE A 315 6.27 15.26 6.83
CA PHE A 315 5.47 14.16 6.26
C PHE A 315 6.33 13.12 5.52
N ARG A 316 5.97 11.85 5.67
CA ARG A 316 6.50 10.73 4.89
C ARG A 316 6.03 10.82 3.44
N GLY A 317 6.89 10.32 2.56
CA GLY A 317 6.58 10.18 1.14
C GLY A 317 5.76 8.94 0.88
N GLU A 318 5.42 8.77 -0.39
CA GLU A 318 4.69 7.61 -0.85
C GLU A 318 5.50 6.34 -0.59
N SER A 319 4.81 5.30 -0.12
CA SER A 319 5.38 3.99 0.05
C SER A 319 4.32 2.91 -0.14
N GLY A 320 4.70 1.82 -0.81
CA GLY A 320 3.90 0.59 -0.82
C GLY A 320 3.62 0.03 0.58
N ALA A 321 4.32 0.46 1.63
CA ALA A 321 3.96 0.15 3.02
C ALA A 321 2.63 0.79 3.48
N ASN A 322 2.09 1.75 2.73
CA ASN A 322 0.77 2.35 2.96
C ASN A 322 -0.38 1.52 2.38
N ASP A 323 -0.09 0.49 1.56
CA ASP A 323 -1.08 -0.51 1.16
C ASP A 323 -1.70 -1.24 2.38
N ALA A 324 -2.84 -1.90 2.19
CA ALA A 324 -3.61 -2.58 3.22
C ALA A 324 -3.67 -4.12 3.10
N ILE A 325 -3.12 -4.74 2.04
CA ILE A 325 -3.09 -6.20 1.82
C ILE A 325 -2.33 -6.90 2.95
N ILE A 326 -1.05 -6.59 3.12
CA ILE A 326 -0.21 -7.24 4.13
C ILE A 326 -0.62 -6.87 5.56
N PRO A 327 -0.96 -5.61 5.89
CA PRO A 327 -1.50 -5.27 7.20
C PRO A 327 -2.77 -6.05 7.58
N LEU A 328 -3.67 -6.32 6.63
CA LEU A 328 -4.86 -7.14 6.87
C LEU A 328 -4.46 -8.54 7.33
N LEU A 329 -3.55 -9.18 6.60
CA LEU A 329 -3.12 -10.54 6.88
C LEU A 329 -2.22 -10.63 8.12
N ASP A 330 -1.38 -9.63 8.39
CA ASP A 330 -0.62 -9.49 9.63
C ASP A 330 -1.54 -9.45 10.84
N HIS A 331 -2.62 -8.66 10.75
CA HIS A 331 -3.61 -8.53 11.82
C HIS A 331 -4.46 -9.78 11.97
N LEU A 332 -4.84 -10.44 10.87
CA LEU A 332 -5.60 -11.68 10.89
C LEU A 332 -4.80 -12.85 11.47
N CYS A 333 -3.55 -12.99 11.05
CA CYS A 333 -2.66 -14.07 11.47
C CYS A 333 -1.87 -13.75 12.76
N GLU A 334 -2.18 -12.64 13.42
CA GLU A 334 -1.54 -12.22 14.67
C GLU A 334 0.00 -12.23 14.58
N ILE A 335 0.58 -11.73 13.48
CA ILE A 335 2.03 -11.69 13.29
C ILE A 335 2.64 -10.74 14.31
N PRO A 336 3.52 -11.23 15.21
CA PRO A 336 4.11 -10.39 16.25
C PRO A 336 5.14 -9.46 15.62
N MET A 337 4.94 -8.16 15.74
CA MET A 337 5.91 -7.14 15.34
C MET A 337 6.66 -6.67 16.59
N PRO A 338 7.99 -6.86 16.68
CA PRO A 338 8.74 -6.52 17.89
C PRO A 338 8.81 -5.00 18.10
N PRO A 339 8.60 -4.48 19.33
CA PRO A 339 8.62 -3.03 19.58
C PRO A 339 10.04 -2.49 19.36
N ASN A 340 10.22 -1.77 18.25
CA ASN A 340 11.45 -1.13 17.87
C ASN A 340 11.17 0.08 16.94
N PRO A 341 12.17 0.93 16.63
CA PRO A 341 11.96 2.08 15.75
C PRO A 341 11.41 1.74 14.36
N LEU A 342 11.56 0.49 13.91
CA LEU A 342 10.95 0.04 12.67
C LEU A 342 9.43 -0.15 12.88
N THR A 343 8.98 -0.74 13.97
CA THR A 343 7.54 -0.82 14.21
C THR A 343 6.85 0.53 14.42
N ASP A 344 7.57 1.56 14.89
CA ASP A 344 7.01 2.90 15.01
C ASP A 344 6.66 3.50 13.64
N ILE A 345 7.54 3.31 12.64
CA ILE A 345 7.27 3.71 11.25
C ILE A 345 6.03 2.97 10.69
N LEU A 346 5.78 1.70 11.07
CA LEU A 346 4.58 0.96 10.65
C LEU A 346 3.32 1.59 11.23
N VAL A 347 3.41 2.13 12.45
CA VAL A 347 2.31 2.83 13.11
C VAL A 347 2.05 4.16 12.40
N GLU A 348 3.08 4.95 12.12
CA GLU A 348 2.96 6.22 11.39
C GLU A 348 2.37 6.01 9.98
N PHE A 349 2.79 4.98 9.25
CA PHE A 349 2.20 4.65 7.95
C PHE A 349 0.70 4.32 7.99
N ARG A 350 0.12 4.06 9.17
CA ARG A 350 -1.34 3.90 9.30
C ARG A 350 -2.07 5.18 9.02
N GLU A 351 -1.53 6.33 9.41
CA GLU A 351 -2.17 7.64 9.25
C GLU A 351 -2.34 8.03 7.76
N TYR A 352 -1.55 7.43 6.87
CA TYR A 352 -1.64 7.66 5.42
C TYR A 352 -2.70 6.82 4.71
N ARG A 353 -3.35 5.88 5.42
CA ARG A 353 -4.46 5.10 4.87
C ARG A 353 -5.77 5.89 5.00
N PRO A 354 -6.70 5.78 4.03
CA PRO A 354 -8.04 6.31 4.16
C PRO A 354 -8.70 5.81 5.43
N LYS A 355 -9.53 6.66 6.04
CA LYS A 355 -10.19 6.34 7.32
C LYS A 355 -10.96 5.01 7.30
N PRO A 356 -11.74 4.65 6.27
CA PRO A 356 -12.41 3.36 6.22
C PRO A 356 -11.44 2.16 6.27
N HIS A 357 -10.28 2.26 5.61
CA HIS A 357 -9.24 1.23 5.65
C HIS A 357 -8.65 1.10 7.06
N ARG A 358 -8.38 2.24 7.74
CA ARG A 358 -7.86 2.24 9.12
C ARG A 358 -8.82 1.60 10.10
N GLU A 359 -10.11 1.92 9.99
CA GLU A 359 -11.16 1.38 10.84
C GLU A 359 -11.35 -0.13 10.64
N PHE A 360 -11.35 -0.59 9.38
CA PHE A 360 -11.44 -2.02 9.07
C PHE A 360 -10.22 -2.80 9.57
N LEU A 361 -9.00 -2.31 9.32
CA LEU A 361 -7.78 -2.94 9.82
C LEU A 361 -7.73 -2.96 11.36
N LYS A 362 -8.19 -1.89 12.02
CA LYS A 362 -8.32 -1.85 13.48
C LYS A 362 -9.30 -2.91 13.99
N TYR A 363 -10.48 -3.01 13.37
CA TYR A 363 -11.47 -4.04 13.69
C TYR A 363 -10.89 -5.45 13.56
N VAL A 364 -10.21 -5.77 12.44
CA VAL A 364 -9.59 -7.08 12.23
C VAL A 364 -8.54 -7.34 13.31
N ARG A 365 -7.64 -6.39 13.59
CA ARG A 365 -6.61 -6.55 14.63
C ARG A 365 -7.21 -6.85 16.00
N GLU A 366 -8.17 -6.04 16.44
CA GLU A 366 -8.78 -6.16 17.77
C GLU A 366 -9.60 -7.45 17.89
N THR A 367 -10.33 -7.81 16.83
CA THR A 367 -11.14 -9.02 16.78
C THR A 367 -10.27 -10.28 16.73
N SER A 368 -9.23 -10.31 15.90
CA SER A 368 -8.29 -11.43 15.84
C SER A 368 -7.63 -11.70 17.19
N SER A 369 -7.16 -10.64 17.85
CA SER A 369 -6.51 -10.73 19.16
C SER A 369 -7.48 -11.22 20.25
N ARG A 370 -8.71 -10.69 20.25
CA ARG A 370 -9.77 -11.11 21.18
C ARG A 370 -10.13 -12.58 21.00
N LEU A 371 -10.29 -13.03 19.75
CA LEU A 371 -10.64 -14.41 19.41
C LEU A 371 -9.46 -15.38 19.57
N GLY A 372 -8.23 -14.88 19.50
CA GLY A 372 -7.02 -15.69 19.49
C GLY A 372 -6.97 -16.59 18.27
N VAL A 373 -7.05 -15.99 17.08
CA VAL A 373 -7.07 -16.71 15.79
C VAL A 373 -5.93 -17.73 15.69
N ARG A 374 -4.70 -17.36 16.02
CA ARG A 374 -3.56 -18.29 16.01
C ARG A 374 -3.78 -19.46 16.95
N ARG A 375 -4.25 -19.21 18.18
CA ARG A 375 -4.56 -20.28 19.15
C ARG A 375 -5.69 -21.17 18.66
N PHE A 376 -6.69 -20.61 17.99
CA PHE A 376 -7.75 -21.38 17.33
C PHE A 376 -7.15 -22.33 16.29
N MET A 377 -6.29 -21.82 15.40
CA MET A 377 -5.66 -22.62 14.35
C MET A 377 -4.80 -23.75 14.93
N THR A 378 -3.84 -23.42 15.81
CA THR A 378 -2.86 -24.39 16.31
C THR A 378 -3.45 -25.36 17.34
N GLY A 379 -4.48 -24.95 18.08
CA GLY A 379 -5.14 -25.77 19.09
C GLY A 379 -6.40 -26.51 18.62
N SER A 380 -6.71 -26.49 17.32
CA SER A 380 -7.92 -27.12 16.77
C SER A 380 -7.87 -28.65 16.75
N GLY A 381 -6.67 -29.25 16.70
CA GLY A 381 -6.49 -30.67 16.42
C GLY A 381 -6.69 -31.06 14.95
N ASP A 382 -7.02 -30.11 14.08
CA ASP A 382 -7.23 -30.33 12.65
C ASP A 382 -6.01 -29.88 11.84
N MET A 383 -5.26 -30.85 11.31
CA MET A 383 -4.00 -30.56 10.61
C MET A 383 -4.21 -29.88 9.25
N GLU A 384 -5.34 -30.08 8.58
CA GLU A 384 -5.64 -29.39 7.33
C GLU A 384 -5.86 -27.89 7.58
N LEU A 385 -6.55 -27.53 8.67
CA LEU A 385 -6.71 -26.13 9.08
C LEU A 385 -5.34 -25.49 9.39
N VAL A 386 -4.48 -26.19 10.12
CA VAL A 386 -3.11 -25.74 10.42
C VAL A 386 -2.33 -25.49 9.12
N ILE A 387 -2.44 -26.38 8.14
CA ILE A 387 -1.73 -26.26 6.86
C ILE A 387 -2.28 -25.08 6.04
N GLN A 388 -3.60 -24.87 5.98
CA GLN A 388 -4.17 -23.70 5.31
C GLN A 388 -3.68 -22.40 5.95
N TYR A 389 -3.65 -22.35 7.28
CA TYR A 389 -3.09 -21.21 8.01
C TYR A 389 -1.60 -20.99 7.71
N LEU A 390 -0.80 -22.07 7.69
CA LEU A 390 0.61 -22.02 7.30
C LEU A 390 0.81 -21.53 5.87
N ARG A 391 -0.09 -21.91 4.93
CA ARG A 391 -0.06 -21.42 3.55
C ARG A 391 -0.35 -19.93 3.45
N VAL A 392 -1.27 -19.39 4.24
CA VAL A 392 -1.49 -17.93 4.30
C VAL A 392 -0.23 -17.21 4.80
N LEU A 393 0.43 -17.74 5.84
CA LEU A 393 1.71 -17.20 6.31
C LEU A 393 2.80 -17.29 5.23
N ASP A 394 2.85 -18.38 4.47
CA ASP A 394 3.79 -18.52 3.36
C ASP A 394 3.54 -17.49 2.26
N HIS A 395 2.28 -17.18 1.93
CA HIS A 395 1.94 -16.09 1.00
C HIS A 395 2.40 -14.72 1.52
N ILE A 396 2.22 -14.42 2.81
CA ILE A 396 2.75 -13.18 3.41
C ILE A 396 4.28 -13.12 3.29
N ARG A 397 4.98 -14.20 3.61
CA ARG A 397 6.44 -14.32 3.44
C ARG A 397 6.83 -14.17 1.97
N SER A 398 6.10 -14.80 1.06
CA SER A 398 6.36 -14.82 -0.39
C SER A 398 6.20 -13.42 -1.00
N PHE A 399 5.13 -12.71 -0.64
CA PHE A 399 4.91 -11.31 -1.01
C PHE A 399 6.04 -10.41 -0.52
N ARG A 400 6.38 -10.48 0.78
CA ARG A 400 7.49 -9.70 1.35
C ARG A 400 8.82 -10.02 0.69
N TRP A 401 9.05 -11.28 0.32
CA TRP A 401 10.26 -11.70 -0.36
C TRP A 401 10.35 -11.10 -1.76
N ARG A 402 9.26 -11.11 -2.54
CA ARG A 402 9.21 -10.42 -3.84
C ARG A 402 9.46 -8.93 -3.70
N HIS A 403 8.85 -8.28 -2.70
CA HIS A 403 9.11 -6.87 -2.42
C HIS A 403 10.59 -6.61 -2.06
N TRP A 404 11.26 -7.53 -1.35
CA TRP A 404 12.69 -7.44 -1.08
C TRP A 404 13.51 -7.58 -2.36
N MET A 405 13.12 -8.48 -3.27
CA MET A 405 13.74 -8.59 -4.60
C MET A 405 13.57 -7.30 -5.40
N PHE A 406 12.38 -6.69 -5.42
CA PHE A 406 12.17 -5.39 -6.05
C PHE A 406 13.05 -4.31 -5.41
N THR A 407 13.12 -4.23 -4.09
CA THR A 407 13.97 -3.27 -3.38
C THR A 407 15.44 -3.41 -3.81
N ARG A 408 15.93 -4.64 -3.94
CA ARG A 408 17.28 -4.91 -4.40
C ARG A 408 17.52 -4.43 -5.82
N GLU A 409 16.61 -4.81 -6.73
CA GLU A 409 16.78 -4.59 -8.16
C GLU A 409 16.49 -3.15 -8.57
N TYR A 410 15.45 -2.52 -8.02
CA TYR A 410 15.00 -1.17 -8.37
C TYR A 410 15.73 -0.08 -7.58
N ILE A 411 16.27 -0.36 -6.38
CA ILE A 411 16.82 0.68 -5.49
C ILE A 411 18.29 0.42 -5.15
N ILE A 412 18.58 -0.67 -4.46
CA ILE A 412 19.92 -0.94 -3.88
C ILE A 412 21.02 -0.98 -4.95
N LYS A 413 20.69 -1.44 -6.17
CA LYS A 413 21.62 -1.46 -7.31
C LYS A 413 21.91 -0.08 -7.91
N TYR A 414 21.03 0.89 -7.74
CA TYR A 414 21.10 2.19 -8.42
C TYR A 414 21.49 3.35 -7.52
N THR A 415 21.46 3.18 -6.19
CA THR A 415 21.80 4.26 -5.26
C THR A 415 22.38 3.76 -3.94
N LEU A 416 23.21 4.62 -3.33
CA LEU A 416 23.68 4.49 -1.96
C LEU A 416 22.85 5.31 -0.95
N HIS A 417 21.84 6.06 -1.41
CA HIS A 417 20.96 6.83 -0.53
C HIS A 417 20.34 5.90 0.52
N PRO A 418 20.44 6.19 1.83
CA PRO A 418 20.18 5.20 2.87
C PRO A 418 18.69 4.96 3.15
N THR A 419 17.83 5.89 2.77
CA THR A 419 16.40 5.89 3.10
C THR A 419 15.50 5.64 1.89
N ALA A 420 14.40 4.93 2.12
CA ALA A 420 13.32 4.78 1.16
C ALA A 420 12.52 6.10 1.05
N THR A 421 11.60 6.17 0.10
CA THR A 421 10.74 7.33 -0.17
C THR A 421 9.91 7.77 1.05
N GLY A 422 9.34 6.79 1.77
CA GLY A 422 8.66 6.99 3.05
C GLY A 422 9.56 7.22 4.27
N GLY A 423 10.90 7.30 4.08
CA GLY A 423 11.87 7.60 5.14
C GLY A 423 12.30 6.41 6.00
N SER A 424 11.98 5.17 5.62
CA SER A 424 12.46 3.96 6.30
C SER A 424 13.88 3.56 5.85
N PRO A 425 14.68 2.90 6.71
CA PRO A 425 15.98 2.38 6.30
C PRO A 425 15.84 1.24 5.29
N ILE A 426 16.42 1.38 4.10
CA ILE A 426 16.20 0.43 2.97
C ILE A 426 16.65 -0.99 3.32
N ILE A 427 17.79 -1.13 4.00
CA ILE A 427 18.45 -2.44 4.20
C ILE A 427 17.85 -3.25 5.35
N THR A 428 17.28 -2.62 6.37
CA THR A 428 16.87 -3.32 7.61
C THR A 428 15.36 -3.40 7.81
N TRP A 429 14.60 -2.50 7.17
CA TRP A 429 13.15 -2.41 7.32
C TRP A 429 12.39 -3.70 6.95
N LEU A 430 12.47 -4.07 5.66
CA LEU A 430 11.71 -5.19 5.12
C LEU A 430 12.26 -6.54 5.59
N PRO A 431 13.59 -6.72 5.75
CA PRO A 431 14.12 -7.94 6.35
C PRO A 431 13.62 -8.22 7.76
N ASN A 432 13.47 -7.20 8.62
CA ASN A 432 12.88 -7.37 9.96
C ASN A 432 11.46 -7.96 9.89
N GLN A 433 10.64 -7.51 8.92
CA GLN A 433 9.28 -8.05 8.73
C GLN A 433 9.27 -9.46 8.12
N LEU A 434 10.24 -9.78 7.26
CA LEU A 434 10.43 -11.12 6.73
C LEU A 434 10.80 -12.11 7.83
N ASP A 435 11.74 -11.73 8.71
CA ASP A 435 12.13 -12.55 9.85
C ASP A 435 10.95 -12.81 10.79
N ALA A 436 10.13 -11.80 11.09
CA ALA A 436 8.96 -11.93 11.95
C ALA A 436 7.94 -12.98 11.45
N VAL A 437 7.63 -13.01 10.14
CA VAL A 437 6.71 -14.02 9.59
C VAL A 437 7.34 -15.41 9.55
N MET A 438 8.62 -15.51 9.19
CA MET A 438 9.34 -16.80 9.18
C MET A 438 9.45 -17.41 10.58
N GLU A 439 9.73 -16.60 11.60
CA GLU A 439 9.70 -17.05 13.01
C GLU A 439 8.30 -17.45 13.46
N LEU A 440 7.25 -16.78 12.99
CA LEU A 440 5.89 -17.22 13.29
C LEU A 440 5.58 -18.58 12.64
N MET A 441 5.99 -18.80 11.39
CA MET A 441 5.80 -20.08 10.71
C MET A 441 6.45 -21.23 11.50
N GLU A 442 7.69 -21.04 11.98
CA GLU A 442 8.37 -21.99 12.87
C GLU A 442 7.52 -22.27 14.13
N LYS A 443 7.06 -21.22 14.82
CA LYS A 443 6.24 -21.35 16.04
C LYS A 443 4.90 -22.05 15.77
N VAL A 444 4.23 -21.75 14.65
CA VAL A 444 2.95 -22.37 14.27
C VAL A 444 3.13 -23.87 14.04
N THR A 445 4.21 -24.30 13.39
CA THR A 445 4.49 -25.73 13.21
C THR A 445 4.81 -26.44 14.52
N GLN A 446 5.49 -25.77 15.46
CA GLN A 446 5.77 -26.31 16.80
C GLN A 446 4.51 -26.40 17.65
N ASP A 447 3.74 -25.32 17.77
CA ASP A 447 2.56 -25.22 18.64
C ASP A 447 1.43 -26.18 18.21
N SER A 448 1.36 -26.53 16.93
CA SER A 448 0.37 -27.46 16.37
C SER A 448 0.81 -28.92 16.41
N GLY A 449 2.08 -29.22 16.72
CA GLY A 449 2.67 -30.56 16.58
C GLY A 449 3.00 -30.97 15.13
N LEU A 450 2.76 -30.10 14.15
CA LEU A 450 3.11 -30.34 12.75
C LEU A 450 4.62 -30.57 12.56
N SER A 451 5.47 -29.91 13.36
CA SER A 451 6.92 -30.11 13.30
C SER A 451 7.32 -31.58 13.53
N ILE A 452 6.67 -32.25 14.49
CA ILE A 452 6.91 -33.67 14.81
C ILE A 452 6.49 -34.57 13.65
N ILE A 453 5.37 -34.24 12.99
CA ILE A 453 4.91 -34.97 11.81
C ILE A 453 5.92 -34.83 10.66
N LEU A 454 6.46 -33.63 10.45
CA LEU A 454 7.41 -33.33 9.38
C LEU A 454 8.83 -33.89 9.61
N GLU A 455 9.15 -34.38 10.82
CA GLU A 455 10.40 -35.10 11.10
C GLU A 455 10.44 -36.50 10.45
N ALA A 456 9.29 -37.06 10.06
CA ALA A 456 9.24 -38.33 9.35
C ALA A 456 10.06 -38.30 8.05
N GLU A 457 10.88 -39.33 7.83
CA GLU A 457 11.73 -39.41 6.64
C GLU A 457 10.91 -39.35 5.34
N ALA A 458 9.77 -40.05 5.32
CA ALA A 458 8.82 -40.09 4.21
C ALA A 458 7.37 -40.13 4.73
N TRP A 459 6.42 -39.82 3.85
CA TRP A 459 5.00 -39.96 4.17
C TRP A 459 4.61 -41.43 4.37
N SER A 460 3.61 -41.66 5.22
CA SER A 460 2.95 -42.97 5.35
C SER A 460 1.48 -42.79 5.74
N GLU A 461 0.65 -43.79 5.46
CA GLU A 461 -0.78 -43.81 5.82
C GLU A 461 -1.07 -43.65 7.33
N LYS A 462 -0.05 -43.79 8.19
CA LYS A 462 -0.17 -43.59 9.64
C LYS A 462 -0.09 -42.12 10.05
N LEU A 463 0.37 -41.23 9.17
CA LEU A 463 0.45 -39.81 9.46
C LEU A 463 -0.94 -39.16 9.31
N PRO A 464 -1.27 -38.15 10.13
CA PRO A 464 -2.58 -37.49 10.10
C PRO A 464 -2.68 -36.44 8.98
N LEU A 465 -2.04 -36.68 7.84
CA LEU A 465 -1.95 -35.79 6.68
C LEU A 465 -2.08 -36.59 5.39
N SER A 466 -2.64 -35.98 4.35
CA SER A 466 -2.51 -36.51 2.99
C SER A 466 -1.03 -36.45 2.54
N GLU A 467 -0.66 -37.29 1.57
CA GLU A 467 0.69 -37.26 1.00
C GLU A 467 1.01 -35.88 0.39
N ALA A 468 0.04 -35.28 -0.29
CA ALA A 468 0.15 -33.95 -0.89
C ALA A 468 0.41 -32.87 0.15
N ASP A 469 -0.34 -32.88 1.26
CA ASP A 469 -0.20 -31.92 2.35
C ASP A 469 1.14 -32.07 3.08
N PHE A 470 1.59 -33.31 3.31
CA PHE A 470 2.89 -33.59 3.90
C PHE A 470 4.04 -33.03 3.05
N ILE A 471 4.03 -33.31 1.75
CA ILE A 471 5.05 -32.81 0.81
C ILE A 471 5.01 -31.27 0.75
N MET A 472 3.82 -30.69 0.67
CA MET A 472 3.64 -29.24 0.61
C MET A 472 4.17 -28.54 1.87
N ALA A 473 3.75 -28.98 3.06
CA ALA A 473 4.18 -28.39 4.33
C ALA A 473 5.71 -28.52 4.52
N ARG A 474 6.29 -29.66 4.13
CA ARG A 474 7.75 -29.86 4.16
C ARG A 474 8.48 -28.90 3.22
N ASN A 475 7.97 -28.70 2.00
CA ASN A 475 8.53 -27.76 1.04
C ASN A 475 8.47 -26.31 1.55
N ILE A 476 7.32 -25.89 2.12
CA ILE A 476 7.15 -24.57 2.73
C ILE A 476 8.20 -24.35 3.83
N MET A 477 8.32 -25.28 4.78
CA MET A 477 9.26 -25.12 5.90
C MET A 477 10.73 -25.22 5.47
N SER A 478 11.05 -26.07 4.49
CA SER A 478 12.40 -26.10 3.90
C SER A 478 12.76 -24.79 3.20
N ASN A 479 11.78 -24.14 2.57
CA ASN A 479 11.97 -22.82 1.96
C ASN A 479 12.17 -21.75 3.03
N VAL A 480 11.44 -21.77 4.15
CA VAL A 480 11.64 -20.86 5.29
C VAL A 480 13.09 -20.90 5.78
N VAL A 481 13.65 -22.09 6.04
CA VAL A 481 15.04 -22.25 6.48
C VAL A 481 16.02 -21.66 5.46
N THR A 482 15.83 -22.00 4.18
CA THR A 482 16.67 -21.51 3.08
C THR A 482 16.62 -19.98 2.98
N LYS A 483 15.42 -19.40 3.02
CA LYS A 483 15.20 -17.96 2.86
C LYS A 483 15.70 -17.15 4.04
N LYS A 484 15.57 -17.67 5.27
CA LYS A 484 16.13 -17.06 6.47
C LYS A 484 17.66 -16.98 6.42
N ALA A 485 18.32 -18.07 6.02
CA ALA A 485 19.77 -18.08 5.83
C ALA A 485 20.21 -17.13 4.70
N GLN A 486 19.49 -17.14 3.57
CA GLN A 486 19.76 -16.24 2.44
C GLN A 486 19.62 -14.77 2.85
N LEU A 487 18.52 -14.40 3.51
CA LEU A 487 18.25 -13.04 3.95
C LEU A 487 19.33 -12.51 4.88
N ARG A 488 19.69 -13.27 5.91
CA ARG A 488 20.75 -12.89 6.87
C ARG A 488 22.08 -12.61 6.17
N LYS A 489 22.48 -13.48 5.23
CA LYS A 489 23.71 -13.30 4.45
C LYS A 489 23.64 -12.06 3.56
N GLU A 490 22.51 -11.82 2.91
CA GLU A 490 22.32 -10.64 2.04
C GLU A 490 22.35 -9.34 2.85
N VAL A 491 21.61 -9.27 3.96
CA VAL A 491 21.55 -8.09 4.84
C VAL A 491 22.93 -7.79 5.42
N ALA A 492 23.64 -8.80 5.96
CA ALA A 492 24.98 -8.61 6.49
C ALA A 492 25.95 -8.02 5.45
N LYS A 493 25.89 -8.54 4.21
CA LYS A 493 26.66 -8.01 3.09
C LYS A 493 26.31 -6.55 2.81
N TYR A 494 25.02 -6.22 2.69
CA TYR A 494 24.61 -4.85 2.36
C TYR A 494 24.90 -3.85 3.48
N CYS A 495 24.84 -4.26 4.75
CA CYS A 495 25.27 -3.44 5.88
C CYS A 495 26.78 -3.18 5.81
N GLN A 496 27.59 -4.22 5.56
CA GLN A 496 29.03 -4.09 5.39
C GLN A 496 29.41 -3.15 4.23
N ASP A 497 28.79 -3.34 3.06
CA ASP A 497 29.03 -2.52 1.86
C ASP A 497 28.69 -1.03 2.09
N ARG A 498 27.89 -0.72 3.12
CA ARG A 498 27.38 0.63 3.42
C ARG A 498 27.84 1.18 4.78
N ASN A 499 28.77 0.49 5.45
CA ASN A 499 29.23 0.85 6.80
C ASN A 499 28.08 1.07 7.81
N LEU A 500 27.02 0.26 7.71
CA LEU A 500 25.91 0.25 8.66
C LEU A 500 26.24 -0.75 9.79
N ALA A 501 25.99 -0.34 11.04
CA ALA A 501 26.20 -1.15 12.24
C ALA A 501 25.17 -2.27 12.39
#